data_AF-A0A3D2IF07-F1
#
_entry.id   AF-A0A3D2IF07-F1
#
_cell.length_a   1.000
_cell.length_b   1.000
_cell.length_c   1.000
_cell.angle_alpha   90.00
_cell.angle_beta   90.00
_cell.angle_gamma   90.00
#
_symmetry.space_group_name_H-M   'P 1'
#
loop_
_entity.id
_entity.type
_entity.pdbx_description
1 polymer ?
#
loop_
_entity_poly.entity_id
_entity_poly.type
_entity_poly.pdbx_seq_one_letter_code
_entity_poly.pdbx_strand_id
1 'polypeptide(L)'
;IETDVPVKQNFLIKNQQVIDLNKRTLYLLNSADPDSLKQLRNTLGALSTAWSLNISYPVLNEFKNSGYLSKVQNIELKQKFFELNSVIEFTNSIDTYIVEQYLNTIEPYIIKSFNYQAVALERYQNLLIPGGPPIDYTQFNEDLELWNMVSFKLETEGLYNEYI
;
A
#
# COMPACT_ATOMS: atom_id res chain seq x y z
N ILE A 1 -18.78 0.60 13.57
CA ILE A 1 -17.80 0.42 14.66
C ILE A 1 -17.47 -1.06 14.86
N GLU A 2 -18.42 -1.93 15.25
CA GLU A 2 -18.12 -3.38 15.45
C GLU A 2 -17.68 -4.12 14.16
N THR A 3 -18.09 -3.65 12.98
CA THR A 3 -17.66 -4.21 11.69
C THR A 3 -16.36 -3.61 11.15
N ASP A 4 -15.92 -2.44 11.65
CA ASP A 4 -14.78 -1.71 11.09
C ASP A 4 -13.45 -2.15 11.70
N VAL A 5 -13.44 -2.53 12.98
CA VAL A 5 -12.22 -2.97 13.68
C VAL A 5 -11.64 -4.26 13.07
N PRO A 6 -12.43 -5.30 12.77
CA PRO A 6 -11.92 -6.50 12.11
C PRO A 6 -11.40 -6.22 10.68
N VAL A 7 -12.04 -5.29 9.95
CA VAL A 7 -11.60 -4.90 8.60
C VAL A 7 -10.24 -4.21 8.65
N LYS A 8 -10.03 -3.28 9.59
CA LYS A 8 -8.74 -2.60 9.79
C LYS A 8 -7.63 -3.56 10.22
N GLN A 9 -7.91 -4.47 11.16
CA GLN A 9 -6.92 -5.47 11.58
C GLN A 9 -6.50 -6.39 10.41
N ASN A 10 -7.48 -6.84 9.62
CA ASN A 10 -7.19 -7.63 8.42
C ASN A 10 -6.40 -6.85 7.37
N PHE A 11 -6.66 -5.54 7.22
CA PHE A 11 -5.87 -4.67 6.37
C PHE A 11 -4.42 -4.60 6.85
N LEU A 12 -4.17 -4.28 8.13
CA LEU A 12 -2.83 -4.13 8.68
C LEU A 12 -2.01 -5.43 8.54
N ILE A 13 -2.62 -6.59 8.80
CA ILE A 13 -1.96 -7.90 8.62
C ILE A 13 -1.54 -8.09 7.16
N LYS A 14 -2.42 -7.78 6.21
CA LYS A 14 -2.11 -7.91 4.79
C LYS A 14 -1.06 -6.88 4.34
N ASN A 15 -1.16 -5.63 4.81
CA ASN A 15 -0.21 -4.56 4.52
C ASN A 15 1.20 -4.95 5.01
N GLN A 16 1.30 -5.54 6.21
CA GLN A 16 2.57 -6.05 6.71
C GLN A 16 3.19 -7.12 5.79
N GLN A 17 2.39 -8.02 5.21
CA GLN A 17 2.89 -9.00 4.25
C GLN A 17 3.47 -8.32 3.00
N VAL A 18 2.85 -7.23 2.52
CA VAL A 18 3.34 -6.47 1.35
C VAL A 18 4.65 -5.76 1.71
N ILE A 19 4.74 -5.14 2.88
CA ILE A 19 5.97 -4.53 3.41
C ILE A 19 7.10 -5.55 3.48
N ASP A 20 6.86 -6.73 4.03
CA ASP A 20 7.90 -7.76 4.19
C ASP A 20 8.41 -8.27 2.83
N LEU A 21 7.52 -8.41 1.85
CA LEU A 21 7.88 -8.79 0.48
C LEU A 21 8.64 -7.67 -0.25
N ASN A 22 8.27 -6.40 -0.05
CA ASN A 22 9.00 -5.25 -0.61
C ASN A 22 10.41 -5.13 0.01
N LYS A 23 10.56 -5.34 1.33
CA LYS A 23 11.88 -5.43 1.98
C LYS A 23 12.71 -6.58 1.39
N ARG A 24 12.09 -7.76 1.23
CA ARG A 24 12.75 -8.91 0.60
C ARG A 24 13.20 -8.59 -0.83
N THR A 25 12.39 -7.88 -1.60
CA THR A 25 12.74 -7.42 -2.95
C THR A 25 14.02 -6.60 -2.93
N LEU A 26 14.14 -5.61 -2.04
CA LEU A 26 15.37 -4.81 -1.92
C LEU A 26 16.59 -5.66 -1.55
N TYR A 27 16.45 -6.62 -0.62
CA TYR A 27 17.56 -7.52 -0.28
C TYR A 27 18.01 -8.38 -1.48
N LEU A 28 17.07 -8.85 -2.30
CA LEU A 28 17.38 -9.62 -3.50
C LEU A 28 18.06 -8.76 -4.57
N LEU A 29 17.58 -7.53 -4.80
CA LEU A 29 18.21 -6.57 -5.72
C LEU A 29 19.63 -6.21 -5.26
N ASN A 30 19.84 -5.99 -3.97
CA ASN A 30 21.15 -5.63 -3.40
C ASN A 30 22.19 -6.75 -3.52
N SER A 31 21.75 -8.01 -3.58
CA SER A 31 22.67 -9.14 -3.71
C SER A 31 23.37 -9.20 -5.06
N ALA A 32 22.74 -8.66 -6.12
CA ALA A 32 23.18 -8.74 -7.52
C ALA A 32 23.49 -10.18 -8.01
N ASP A 33 23.09 -11.20 -7.27
CA ASP A 33 23.37 -12.60 -7.57
C ASP A 33 22.27 -13.18 -8.47
N PRO A 34 22.60 -13.82 -9.60
CA PRO A 34 21.60 -14.33 -10.54
C PRO A 34 20.57 -15.29 -9.93
N ASP A 35 20.95 -16.12 -8.96
CA ASP A 35 20.02 -17.04 -8.29
C ASP A 35 19.10 -16.31 -7.30
N SER A 36 19.61 -15.27 -6.67
CA SER A 36 18.83 -14.34 -5.85
C SER A 36 17.84 -13.53 -6.69
N LEU A 37 18.26 -13.03 -7.86
CA LEU A 37 17.37 -12.31 -8.79
C LEU A 37 16.21 -13.19 -9.27
N LYS A 38 16.42 -14.51 -9.48
CA LYS A 38 15.31 -15.44 -9.80
C LYS A 38 14.24 -15.51 -8.70
N GLN A 39 14.58 -15.20 -7.44
CA GLN A 39 13.61 -15.20 -6.34
C GLN A 39 12.66 -13.99 -6.40
N LEU A 40 12.98 -12.96 -7.18
CA LEU A 40 12.11 -11.78 -7.37
C LEU A 40 10.71 -12.16 -7.89
N ARG A 41 10.58 -13.30 -8.58
CA ARG A 41 9.30 -13.86 -9.00
C ARG A 41 8.27 -14.00 -7.87
N ASN A 42 8.76 -14.20 -6.65
CA ASN A 42 7.92 -14.41 -5.46
C ASN A 42 7.63 -13.11 -4.69
N THR A 43 8.28 -12.00 -5.05
CA THR A 43 8.23 -10.77 -4.24
C THR A 43 7.75 -9.55 -5.02
N LEU A 44 7.98 -9.47 -6.33
CA LEU A 44 7.62 -8.30 -7.16
C LEU A 44 6.11 -8.02 -7.23
N GLY A 45 5.26 -9.02 -6.96
CA GLY A 45 3.81 -8.81 -6.84
C GLY A 45 3.42 -7.83 -5.72
N ALA A 46 4.27 -7.66 -4.71
CA ALA A 46 4.05 -6.72 -3.62
C ALA A 46 4.11 -5.27 -4.09
N LEU A 47 5.12 -4.93 -4.92
CA LEU A 47 5.23 -3.60 -5.55
C LEU A 47 3.94 -3.25 -6.32
N SER A 48 3.39 -4.25 -7.00
CA SER A 48 2.20 -4.13 -7.85
C SER A 48 0.87 -4.09 -7.07
N THR A 49 0.91 -4.07 -5.74
CA THR A 49 -0.28 -4.04 -4.90
C THR A 49 -0.48 -2.63 -4.35
N ALA A 50 -1.65 -2.04 -4.56
CA ALA A 50 -2.03 -0.74 -4.01
C ALA A 50 -3.36 -0.86 -3.27
N TRP A 51 -3.28 -1.01 -1.95
CA TRP A 51 -4.46 -1.03 -1.09
C TRP A 51 -4.60 0.29 -0.36
N SER A 52 -5.83 0.79 -0.32
CA SER A 52 -6.21 1.93 0.50
C SER A 52 -7.23 1.50 1.55
N LEU A 53 -7.26 2.21 2.68
CA LEU A 53 -8.21 1.97 3.77
C LEU A 53 -9.56 2.64 3.51
N ASN A 54 -9.56 3.80 2.84
CA ASN A 54 -10.73 4.60 2.48
C ASN A 54 -11.67 4.82 3.68
N ILE A 55 -11.15 5.43 4.76
CA ILE A 55 -11.93 5.63 5.98
C ILE A 55 -12.95 6.75 5.78
N SER A 56 -14.23 6.44 5.96
CA SER A 56 -15.33 7.40 5.90
C SER A 56 -16.27 7.25 7.09
N TYR A 57 -16.62 8.38 7.71
CA TYR A 57 -17.64 8.47 8.75
C TYR A 57 -18.68 9.53 8.38
N PRO A 58 -19.71 9.16 7.57
CA PRO A 58 -20.70 10.11 7.05
C PRO A 58 -21.40 10.91 8.15
N VAL A 59 -21.77 10.26 9.26
CA VAL A 59 -22.41 10.93 10.41
C VAL A 59 -21.47 11.93 11.09
N LEU A 60 -20.18 11.61 11.21
CA LEU A 60 -19.20 12.55 11.76
C LEU A 60 -19.00 13.74 10.83
N ASN A 61 -18.97 13.50 9.51
CA ASN A 61 -18.90 14.55 8.51
C ASN A 61 -20.12 15.46 8.57
N GLU A 62 -21.33 14.90 8.66
CA GLU A 62 -22.58 15.67 8.83
C GLU A 62 -22.57 16.47 10.12
N PHE A 63 -22.14 15.86 11.23
CA PHE A 63 -22.03 16.51 12.54
C PHE A 63 -21.06 17.70 12.51
N LYS A 64 -19.92 17.55 11.82
CA LYS A 64 -18.93 18.62 11.61
C LYS A 64 -19.50 19.72 10.71
N ASN A 65 -20.01 19.36 9.54
CA ASN A 65 -20.43 20.29 8.49
C ASN A 65 -21.67 21.10 8.88
N SER A 66 -22.53 20.56 9.76
CA SER A 66 -23.69 21.27 10.31
C SER A 66 -23.34 22.22 11.47
N GLY A 67 -22.04 22.36 11.79
CA GLY A 67 -21.56 23.23 12.86
C GLY A 67 -21.85 22.72 14.28
N TYR A 68 -22.35 21.50 14.46
CA TYR A 68 -22.69 20.96 15.79
C TYR A 68 -21.46 20.76 16.68
N LEU A 69 -20.30 20.44 16.10
CA LEU A 69 -19.05 20.32 16.85
C LEU A 69 -18.70 21.61 17.63
N SER A 70 -19.02 22.78 17.08
CA SER A 70 -18.79 24.07 17.75
C SER A 70 -19.62 24.24 19.04
N LYS A 71 -20.76 23.56 19.13
CA LYS A 71 -21.72 23.64 20.24
C LYS A 71 -21.42 22.65 21.37
N VAL A 72 -20.49 21.72 21.16
CA VAL A 72 -20.05 20.76 22.17
C VAL A 72 -19.34 21.52 23.30
N GLN A 73 -19.96 21.52 24.49
CA GLN A 73 -19.45 22.22 25.68
C GLN A 73 -18.35 21.42 26.39
N ASN A 74 -18.38 20.09 26.28
CA ASN A 74 -17.36 19.22 26.85
C ASN A 74 -16.07 19.35 26.02
N ILE A 75 -15.05 19.99 26.59
CA ILE A 75 -13.77 20.28 25.95
C ILE A 75 -13.05 18.99 25.54
N GLU A 76 -13.03 17.99 26.42
CA GLU A 76 -12.37 16.70 26.17
C GLU A 76 -13.01 15.98 24.98
N LEU A 77 -14.34 15.91 24.95
CA LEU A 77 -15.09 15.31 23.84
C LEU A 77 -14.84 16.08 22.53
N LYS A 78 -14.84 17.41 22.59
CA LYS A 78 -14.54 18.26 21.43
C LYS A 78 -13.13 17.99 20.89
N GLN A 79 -12.14 17.86 21.78
CA GLN A 79 -10.77 17.52 21.41
C GLN A 79 -10.69 16.12 20.78
N LYS A 80 -11.39 15.13 21.32
CA LYS A 80 -11.43 13.77 20.74
C LYS A 80 -12.02 13.74 19.33
N PHE A 81 -13.02 14.57 19.04
CA PHE A 81 -13.54 14.71 17.67
C PHE A 81 -12.52 15.35 16.73
N PHE A 82 -11.74 16.34 17.19
CA PHE A 82 -10.66 16.90 16.38
C PHE A 82 -9.56 15.88 16.10
N GLU A 83 -9.09 15.16 17.13
CA GLU A 83 -8.10 14.10 16.98
C GLU A 83 -8.56 13.03 15.97
N LEU A 84 -9.80 12.56 16.10
CA LEU A 84 -10.38 11.60 15.15
C LEU A 84 -10.43 12.15 13.73
N ASN A 85 -10.85 13.41 13.54
CA ASN A 85 -10.89 14.04 12.23
C ASN A 85 -9.51 14.13 11.59
N SER A 86 -8.49 14.51 12.36
CA SER A 86 -7.10 14.57 11.88
C SER A 86 -6.59 13.20 11.44
N VAL A 87 -6.89 12.13 12.18
CA VAL A 87 -6.52 10.76 11.79
C VAL A 87 -7.20 10.33 10.49
N ILE A 88 -8.49 10.66 10.30
CA ILE A 88 -9.22 10.36 9.07
C ILE A 88 -8.62 11.12 7.88
N GLU A 89 -8.37 12.42 8.02
CA GLU A 89 -7.79 13.26 6.96
C GLU A 89 -6.38 12.79 6.57
N PHE A 90 -5.56 12.45 7.57
CA PHE A 90 -4.22 11.90 7.33
C PHE A 90 -4.28 10.54 6.62
N THR A 91 -5.14 9.62 7.07
CA THR A 91 -5.33 8.31 6.42
C THR A 91 -5.73 8.46 4.95
N ASN A 92 -6.71 9.33 4.67
CA ASN A 92 -7.18 9.56 3.29
C ASN A 92 -6.10 10.24 2.43
N SER A 93 -5.20 11.00 3.03
CA SER A 93 -4.04 11.59 2.33
C SER A 93 -3.04 10.50 1.93
N ILE A 94 -2.77 9.52 2.82
CA ILE A 94 -1.96 8.33 2.48
C ILE A 94 -2.64 7.53 1.37
N ASP A 95 -3.94 7.26 1.48
CA ASP A 95 -4.72 6.52 0.47
C ASP A 95 -4.57 7.17 -0.92
N THR A 96 -4.70 8.49 -0.97
CA THR A 96 -4.55 9.27 -2.22
C THR A 96 -3.16 9.11 -2.79
N TYR A 97 -2.12 9.29 -1.97
CA TYR A 97 -0.73 9.17 -2.40
C TYR A 97 -0.39 7.75 -2.89
N ILE A 98 -0.90 6.69 -2.25
CA ILE A 98 -0.71 5.30 -2.70
C ILE A 98 -1.29 5.08 -4.09
N VAL A 99 -2.51 5.57 -4.32
CA VAL A 99 -3.18 5.42 -5.62
C VAL A 99 -2.44 6.22 -6.69
N GLU A 100 -2.06 7.46 -6.39
CA GLU A 100 -1.32 8.31 -7.33
C GLU A 100 0.07 7.75 -7.65
N GLN A 101 0.80 7.26 -6.65
CA GLN A 101 2.09 6.58 -6.85
C GLN A 101 1.89 5.34 -7.73
N TYR A 102 0.88 4.52 -7.45
CA TYR A 102 0.63 3.32 -8.24
C TYR A 102 0.35 3.65 -9.72
N LEU A 103 -0.55 4.59 -9.99
CA LEU A 103 -0.97 4.94 -11.35
C LEU A 103 0.11 5.70 -12.13
N ASN A 104 0.86 6.58 -11.47
CA ASN A 104 1.77 7.50 -12.17
C ASN A 104 3.19 6.95 -12.32
N THR A 105 3.62 6.03 -11.44
CA THR A 105 5.02 5.52 -11.45
C THR A 105 5.08 4.00 -11.56
N ILE A 106 4.41 3.28 -10.65
CA ILE A 106 4.60 1.83 -10.51
C ILE A 106 3.96 1.04 -11.66
N GLU A 107 2.67 1.24 -11.94
CA GLU A 107 1.95 0.49 -12.99
C GLU A 107 2.57 0.71 -14.39
N PRO A 108 2.93 1.94 -14.80
CA PRO A 108 3.65 2.16 -16.06
C PRO A 108 4.96 1.38 -16.18
N TYR A 109 5.71 1.22 -15.09
CA TYR A 109 6.93 0.42 -15.08
C TYR A 109 6.61 -1.08 -15.16
N ILE A 110 5.66 -1.57 -14.36
CA ILE A 110 5.23 -2.98 -14.36
C ILE A 110 4.80 -3.42 -15.76
N ILE A 111 4.00 -2.62 -16.46
CA ILE A 111 3.52 -2.93 -17.81
C ILE A 111 4.68 -3.15 -18.79
N LYS A 112 5.79 -2.42 -18.62
CA LYS A 112 6.96 -2.49 -19.52
C LYS A 112 7.92 -3.62 -19.15
N SER A 113 8.06 -3.90 -17.85
CA SER A 113 9.16 -4.70 -17.34
C SER A 113 8.72 -6.11 -16.89
N PHE A 114 7.44 -6.29 -16.53
CA PHE A 114 6.96 -7.52 -15.91
C PHE A 114 5.93 -8.25 -16.78
N ASN A 115 5.99 -9.57 -16.74
CA ASN A 115 4.79 -10.38 -16.89
C ASN A 115 4.05 -10.39 -15.54
N TYR A 116 3.03 -9.54 -15.40
CA TYR A 116 2.31 -9.37 -14.13
C TYR A 116 1.75 -10.69 -13.60
N GLN A 117 1.22 -11.56 -14.47
CA GLN A 117 0.69 -12.86 -14.03
C GLN A 117 1.78 -13.72 -13.39
N ALA A 118 3.01 -13.69 -13.90
CA ALA A 118 4.12 -14.47 -13.36
C ALA A 118 4.57 -14.02 -11.96
N VAL A 119 4.24 -12.78 -11.55
CA VAL A 119 4.71 -12.18 -10.29
C VAL A 119 3.60 -11.81 -9.33
N ALA A 120 2.33 -11.81 -9.76
CA ALA A 120 1.20 -11.44 -8.92
C ALA A 120 1.16 -12.26 -7.62
N LEU A 121 0.75 -11.62 -6.52
CA LEU A 121 0.59 -12.32 -5.25
C LEU A 121 -0.38 -13.50 -5.39
N GLU A 122 -0.14 -14.57 -4.65
CA GLU A 122 -0.92 -15.82 -4.71
C GLU A 122 -2.44 -15.58 -4.67
N ARG A 123 -2.87 -14.64 -3.82
CA ARG A 123 -4.28 -14.25 -3.67
C ARG A 123 -4.95 -13.72 -4.95
N TYR A 124 -4.16 -13.28 -5.94
CA TYR A 124 -4.64 -12.77 -7.23
C TYR A 124 -4.45 -13.76 -8.37
N GLN A 125 -3.63 -14.80 -8.21
CA GLN A 125 -3.30 -15.73 -9.29
C GLN A 125 -4.54 -16.37 -9.92
N ASN A 126 -5.54 -16.70 -9.09
CA ASN A 126 -6.81 -17.30 -9.56
C ASN A 126 -7.72 -16.33 -10.35
N LEU A 127 -7.40 -15.03 -10.35
CA LEU A 127 -8.13 -14.02 -11.12
C LEU A 127 -7.49 -13.75 -12.49
N LEU A 128 -6.32 -14.35 -12.76
CA LEU A 128 -5.51 -14.07 -13.94
C LEU A 128 -5.45 -15.29 -14.86
N ILE A 129 -5.18 -15.04 -16.15
CA ILE A 129 -4.98 -16.09 -17.14
C ILE A 129 -3.49 -16.46 -17.15
N PRO A 130 -3.12 -17.73 -16.87
CA PRO A 130 -1.73 -18.16 -16.89
C PRO A 130 -1.06 -17.98 -18.25
N GLY A 131 0.20 -17.54 -18.26
CA GLY A 131 1.03 -17.47 -19.47
C GLY A 131 1.72 -16.11 -19.64
N GLY A 132 2.00 -15.75 -20.89
CA GLY A 132 2.72 -14.52 -21.25
C GLY A 132 4.23 -14.71 -21.43
N PRO A 133 4.95 -13.67 -21.89
CA PRO A 133 6.40 -13.73 -22.07
C PRO A 133 7.13 -14.02 -20.75
N PRO A 134 8.26 -14.76 -20.78
CA PRO A 134 9.08 -14.96 -19.60
C PRO A 134 9.75 -13.64 -19.18
N ILE A 135 9.98 -13.48 -17.89
CA ILE A 135 10.76 -12.36 -17.34
C ILE A 135 12.23 -12.77 -17.28
N ASP A 136 13.11 -11.97 -17.87
CA ASP A 136 14.54 -12.04 -17.58
C ASP A 136 14.85 -11.25 -16.31
N TYR A 137 15.03 -11.92 -15.19
CA TYR A 137 15.29 -11.24 -13.91
C TYR A 137 16.67 -10.58 -13.84
N THR A 138 17.59 -10.89 -14.76
CA THR A 138 18.90 -10.21 -14.81
C THR A 138 18.78 -8.76 -15.26
N GLN A 139 17.69 -8.39 -15.94
CA GLN A 139 17.40 -7.00 -16.33
C GLN A 139 17.27 -6.05 -15.14
N PHE A 140 17.00 -6.57 -13.94
CA PHE A 140 16.85 -5.78 -12.71
C PHE A 140 18.17 -5.57 -11.97
N ASN A 141 19.27 -6.11 -12.48
CA ASN A 141 20.58 -5.85 -11.90
C ASN A 141 20.92 -4.37 -12.06
N GLU A 142 21.27 -3.70 -10.96
CA GLU A 142 21.57 -2.26 -10.93
C GLU A 142 20.40 -1.36 -11.39
N ASP A 143 19.16 -1.86 -11.40
CA ASP A 143 17.97 -1.07 -11.74
C ASP A 143 17.61 -0.11 -10.59
N LEU A 144 18.17 1.09 -10.66
CA LEU A 144 17.93 2.16 -9.68
C LEU A 144 16.47 2.64 -9.69
N GLU A 145 15.79 2.57 -10.83
CA GLU A 145 14.39 2.97 -10.92
C GLU A 145 13.52 2.01 -10.10
N LEU A 146 13.70 0.70 -10.29
CA LEU A 146 13.03 -0.32 -9.49
C LEU A 146 13.38 -0.22 -8.01
N TRP A 147 14.67 -0.03 -7.69
CA TRP A 147 15.11 0.15 -6.30
C TRP A 147 14.37 1.29 -5.61
N ASN A 148 14.31 2.45 -6.26
CA ASN A 148 13.66 3.64 -5.72
C ASN A 148 12.15 3.45 -5.61
N MET A 149 11.50 2.85 -6.61
CA MET A 149 10.07 2.56 -6.54
C MET A 149 9.71 1.65 -5.36
N VAL A 150 10.46 0.56 -5.15
CA VAL A 150 10.25 -0.34 -4.00
C VAL A 150 10.52 0.39 -2.69
N SER A 151 11.53 1.26 -2.64
CA SER A 151 11.85 2.06 -1.45
C SER A 151 10.74 3.05 -1.10
N PHE A 152 10.23 3.81 -2.07
CA PHE A 152 9.10 4.73 -1.87
C PHE A 152 7.82 3.99 -1.51
N LYS A 153 7.61 2.79 -2.06
CA LYS A 153 6.49 1.92 -1.69
C LYS A 153 6.55 1.54 -0.22
N LEU A 154 7.73 1.13 0.27
CA LEU A 154 7.96 0.80 1.69
C LEU A 154 7.72 1.98 2.63
N GLU A 155 8.22 3.17 2.26
CA GLU A 155 7.97 4.40 3.02
C GLU A 155 6.46 4.60 3.18
N THR A 156 5.73 4.52 2.07
CA THR A 156 4.29 4.80 2.05
C THR A 156 3.47 3.78 2.82
N GLU A 157 3.71 2.48 2.59
CA GLU A 157 3.01 1.40 3.29
C GLU A 157 3.35 1.38 4.79
N GLY A 158 4.57 1.79 5.14
CA GLY A 158 5.02 1.94 6.51
C GLY A 158 4.24 2.99 7.30
N LEU A 159 3.76 4.06 6.65
CA LEU A 159 2.97 5.10 7.30
C LEU A 159 1.68 4.56 7.93
N TYR A 160 1.04 3.55 7.32
CA TYR A 160 -0.13 2.93 7.95
C TYR A 160 0.19 2.29 9.29
N ASN A 161 1.36 1.64 9.43
CA ASN A 161 1.72 0.96 10.67
C ASN A 161 2.18 1.93 11.77
N GLU A 162 2.68 3.11 11.39
CA GLU A 162 3.15 4.12 12.34
C GLU A 162 1.99 4.98 12.89
N TYR A 163 0.97 5.23 12.07
CA TYR A 163 -0.05 6.24 12.37
C TYR A 163 -1.49 5.72 12.47
N ILE A 164 -1.77 4.44 12.17
CA ILE A 164 -3.12 3.83 12.22
C ILE A 164 -3.13 2.59 13.12
#